data_AF-A0A9P0F2H6-F1
#
_entry.id   AF-A0A9P0F2H6-F1
#
_cell.length_a   1.000
_cell.length_b   1.000
_cell.length_c   1.000
_cell.angle_alpha   90.00
_cell.angle_beta   90.00
_cell.angle_gamma   90.00
#
_symmetry.space_group_name_H-M   'P 1'
#
loop_
_entity.id
_entity.type
_entity.pdbx_description
1 polymer ?
#
loop_
_entity_poly.entity_id
_entity_poly.type
_entity_poly.pdbx_seq_one_letter_code
_entity_poly.pdbx_strand_id
1 'polypeptide(L)'
;MRTLGVSELTGRHTGENLRDVIIEVLEEYDINIKEVYTSTTDNGSNMMKVSDLLKEMQEAQEIDEASLEVNMQMPEVLDLDFVLLNEDEMVAAEKQSLTTVPCAAHVLQLAVEDFLVKAEVKTLRDKSRVCQSSLAGTQGKICGMS
;
A
#
# COMPACT_ATOMS: atom_id res chain seq x y z
N MET A 1 -15.31 -4.66 -9.89
CA MET A 1 -14.27 -4.68 -8.84
C MET A 1 -14.58 -5.86 -7.94
N ARG A 2 -13.61 -6.73 -7.67
CA ARG A 2 -13.75 -7.80 -6.66
C ARG A 2 -12.86 -7.40 -5.48
N THR A 3 -13.41 -7.46 -4.28
CA THR A 3 -12.73 -7.07 -3.04
C THR A 3 -12.38 -8.34 -2.28
N LEU A 4 -11.12 -8.50 -1.84
CA LEU A 4 -10.68 -9.66 -1.06
C LEU A 4 -11.23 -9.63 0.36
N GLY A 5 -11.17 -8.46 1.01
CA GLY A 5 -11.67 -8.31 2.38
C GLY A 5 -11.85 -6.85 2.78
N VAL A 6 -12.66 -6.64 3.80
CA VAL A 6 -12.78 -5.39 4.55
C VAL A 6 -12.75 -5.78 6.02
N SER A 7 -11.64 -5.49 6.70
CA SER A 7 -11.44 -5.88 8.09
C SER A 7 -11.63 -4.68 9.01
N GLU A 8 -12.46 -4.82 10.03
CA GLU A 8 -12.56 -3.85 11.12
C GLU A 8 -11.39 -4.04 12.09
N LEU A 9 -10.63 -2.97 12.34
CA LEU A 9 -9.49 -3.02 13.24
C LEU A 9 -9.86 -2.45 14.60
N THR A 10 -9.79 -3.29 15.63
CA THR A 10 -9.95 -2.87 17.02
C THR A 10 -8.58 -2.79 17.70
N GLY A 11 -7.98 -1.60 17.81
CA GLY A 11 -6.70 -1.44 18.50
C GLY A 11 -5.79 -0.37 17.88
N ARG A 12 -4.47 -0.50 18.09
CA ARG A 12 -3.47 0.39 17.46
C ARG A 12 -3.19 -0.07 16.04
N HIS A 13 -3.24 0.87 15.10
CA HIS A 13 -2.95 0.61 13.68
C HIS A 13 -1.45 0.73 13.40
N THR A 14 -0.61 0.02 14.17
CA THR A 14 0.85 -0.02 13.92
C THR A 14 1.14 -0.75 12.61
N GLY A 15 2.30 -0.48 12.01
CA GLY A 15 2.69 -1.14 10.76
C GLY A 15 2.72 -2.67 10.88
N GLU A 16 3.15 -3.21 12.02
CA GLU A 16 3.14 -4.64 12.30
C GLU A 16 1.72 -5.22 12.31
N ASN A 17 0.80 -4.59 13.04
CA ASN A 17 -0.57 -5.08 13.14
C ASN A 17 -1.30 -5.02 11.80
N LEU A 18 -1.04 -3.96 11.02
CA LEU A 18 -1.61 -3.82 9.68
C LEU A 18 -1.05 -4.85 8.71
N ARG A 19 0.26 -5.15 8.78
CA ARG A 19 0.87 -6.23 7.99
C ARG A 19 0.21 -7.56 8.33
N ASP A 20 0.07 -7.89 9.61
CA ASP A 20 -0.49 -9.18 10.03
C ASP A 20 -1.91 -9.38 9.48
N VAL A 21 -2.75 -8.35 9.57
CA VAL A 21 -4.11 -8.39 9.02
C VAL A 21 -4.12 -8.54 7.49
N ILE A 22 -3.18 -7.91 6.78
CA ILE A 22 -3.06 -8.07 5.32
C ILE A 22 -2.68 -9.50 4.98
N ILE A 23 -1.71 -10.08 5.69
CA ILE A 23 -1.26 -11.47 5.48
C ILE A 23 -2.39 -12.45 5.79
N GLU A 24 -3.12 -12.27 6.90
CA GLU A 24 -4.29 -13.10 7.24
C GLU A 24 -5.34 -13.11 6.11
N VAL A 25 -5.60 -11.95 5.50
CA VAL A 25 -6.51 -11.84 4.35
C VAL A 25 -5.94 -12.52 3.11
N LEU A 26 -4.63 -12.46 2.86
CA LEU A 26 -4.03 -13.17 1.72
C LEU A 26 -4.07 -14.70 1.92
N GLU A 27 -3.78 -15.17 3.14
CA GLU A 27 -3.82 -16.58 3.53
C GLU A 27 -5.23 -17.18 3.42
N GLU A 28 -6.28 -16.41 3.73
CA GLU A 28 -7.68 -16.86 3.58
C GLU A 28 -8.01 -17.25 2.12
N TYR A 29 -7.32 -16.65 1.15
CA TYR A 29 -7.50 -16.89 -0.28
C TYR A 29 -6.38 -17.72 -0.91
N ASP A 30 -5.49 -18.30 -0.09
CA ASP A 30 -4.32 -19.08 -0.55
C ASP A 30 -3.41 -18.27 -1.50
N ILE A 31 -3.30 -16.96 -1.27
CA ILE A 31 -2.45 -16.06 -2.04
C ILE A 31 -1.12 -15.90 -1.30
N ASN A 32 -0.03 -16.25 -1.96
CA ASN A 32 1.30 -16.02 -1.41
C ASN A 32 1.75 -14.58 -1.66
N ILE A 33 2.47 -13.98 -0.70
CA ILE A 33 2.99 -12.61 -0.86
C ILE A 33 3.89 -12.44 -2.09
N LYS A 34 4.56 -13.51 -2.57
CA LYS A 34 5.34 -13.53 -3.81
C LYS A 34 4.51 -13.26 -5.06
N GLU A 35 3.22 -13.58 -5.03
CA GLU A 35 2.30 -13.35 -6.14
C GLU A 35 1.81 -11.88 -6.18
N VAL A 36 2.14 -11.09 -5.15
CA VAL A 36 1.78 -9.67 -5.05
C VAL A 36 2.92 -8.81 -5.59
N TYR A 37 2.73 -8.26 -6.79
CA TYR A 37 3.75 -7.45 -7.47
C TYR A 37 3.79 -5.99 -7.01
N THR A 38 2.62 -5.43 -6.72
CA THR A 38 2.48 -4.00 -6.44
C THR A 38 1.49 -3.74 -5.31
N SER A 39 1.81 -2.83 -4.41
CA SER A 39 0.89 -2.32 -3.40
C SER A 39 0.64 -0.83 -3.62
N THR A 40 -0.62 -0.40 -3.50
CA THR A 40 -0.99 1.02 -3.56
C THR A 40 -1.58 1.46 -2.23
N THR A 41 -0.90 2.35 -1.52
CA THR A 41 -1.25 2.79 -0.17
C THR A 41 -1.16 4.31 -0.05
N ASP A 42 -1.77 4.89 0.99
CA ASP A 42 -1.50 6.29 1.33
C ASP A 42 -0.08 6.47 1.90
N ASN A 43 0.36 7.72 2.05
CA ASN A 43 1.68 8.04 2.59
C ASN A 43 1.71 8.02 4.13
N GLY A 44 0.75 7.35 4.77
CA GLY A 44 0.72 7.21 6.23
C GLY A 44 1.94 6.46 6.73
N SER A 45 2.57 6.95 7.80
CA SER A 45 3.82 6.37 8.33
C SER A 45 3.72 4.86 8.60
N ASN A 46 2.55 4.41 9.05
CA ASN A 46 2.32 3.00 9.34
C ASN A 46 2.11 2.18 8.06
N MET A 47 1.48 2.74 7.02
CA MET A 47 1.32 2.08 5.71
C MET A 47 2.66 1.98 4.96
N MET A 48 3.53 2.98 5.10
CA MET A 48 4.91 2.89 4.59
C MET A 48 5.67 1.76 5.28
N LYS A 49 5.57 1.66 6.61
CA LYS A 49 6.19 0.56 7.36
C LYS A 49 5.64 -0.82 6.97
N VAL A 50 4.33 -0.94 6.71
CA VAL A 50 3.74 -2.18 6.17
C VAL A 50 4.41 -2.56 4.86
N SER A 51 4.59 -1.59 3.97
CA SER A 51 5.16 -1.80 2.65
C SER A 51 6.59 -2.34 2.73
N ASP A 52 7.40 -1.78 3.64
CA ASP A 52 8.76 -2.27 3.91
C ASP A 52 8.74 -3.70 4.46
N LEU A 53 7.88 -3.98 5.45
CA LEU A 53 7.76 -5.29 6.07
C LEU A 53 7.29 -6.38 5.08
N LEU A 54 6.35 -6.07 4.19
CA LEU A 54 5.87 -7.01 3.18
C LEU A 54 6.97 -7.33 2.15
N LYS A 55 7.79 -6.33 1.78
CA LYS A 55 8.93 -6.53 0.89
C LYS A 55 10.00 -7.41 1.54
N GLU A 56 10.35 -7.15 2.80
CA GLU A 56 11.27 -7.98 3.57
C GLU A 56 10.79 -9.44 3.67
N MET A 57 9.48 -9.66 3.85
CA MET A 57 8.90 -11.02 3.86
C MET A 57 9.05 -11.73 2.51
N GLN A 58 8.81 -11.04 1.41
CA GLN A 58 8.97 -11.61 0.08
C GLN A 58 10.43 -12.01 -0.18
N GLU A 59 11.38 -11.12 0.16
CA GLU A 59 12.82 -11.40 0.04
C GLU A 59 13.26 -12.57 0.94
N ALA A 60 12.74 -12.67 2.17
CA ALA A 60 13.07 -13.75 3.09
C ALA A 60 12.61 -15.13 2.60
N GLN A 61 11.40 -15.23 2.03
CA GLN A 61 10.88 -16.49 1.49
C GLN A 61 11.61 -16.94 0.22
N GLU A 62 12.29 -16.04 -0.49
CA GLU A 62 13.12 -16.40 -1.64
C GLU A 62 14.46 -17.03 -1.25
N ILE A 63 15.03 -16.61 -0.12
CA ILE A 63 16.30 -17.16 0.39
C ILE A 63 16.11 -18.61 0.85
N ASP A 64 14.97 -18.92 1.46
CA ASP A 64 14.64 -20.27 1.92
C ASP A 64 14.56 -21.27 0.76
N GLU A 65 13.89 -20.91 -0.34
CA GLU A 65 13.82 -21.73 -1.56
C GLU A 65 15.17 -21.89 -2.27
N ALA A 66 15.95 -20.80 -2.39
CA ALA A 66 17.28 -20.87 -2.99
C ALA A 66 18.26 -21.75 -2.18
N SER A 67 18.03 -21.90 -0.87
CA SER A 67 18.84 -22.78 -0.01
C SER A 67 18.53 -24.27 -0.17
N LEU A 68 17.35 -24.60 -0.73
CA LEU A 68 16.89 -25.97 -0.98
C LEU A 68 17.29 -26.49 -2.38
N GLU A 69 17.68 -25.60 -3.30
CA GLU A 69 18.04 -25.93 -4.69
C GLU A 69 19.54 -26.18 -4.93
N VAL A 70 20.30 -26.63 -3.91
CA VAL A 70 21.61 -27.25 -4.14
C VAL A 70 21.43 -28.75 -4.38
N ASN A 71 20.77 -29.13 -5.48
CA ASN A 71 20.90 -30.47 -6.03
C ASN A 71 21.03 -30.40 -7.56
N MET A 72 22.19 -30.87 -8.04
CA MET A 72 22.61 -30.77 -9.43
C MET A 72 21.74 -31.63 -10.37
N GLN A 73 20.74 -31.09 -11.06
CA GLN A 73 20.35 -31.63 -12.38
C GLN A 73 19.59 -30.61 -13.26
N MET A 74 19.93 -30.66 -14.55
CA MET A 74 19.60 -29.82 -15.71
C MET A 74 18.09 -29.81 -16.08
N PRO A 75 17.56 -28.78 -16.78
CA PRO A 75 16.14 -28.41 -16.70
C PRO A 75 15.25 -29.07 -17.77
N GLU A 76 14.04 -29.48 -17.36
CA GLU A 76 12.90 -29.75 -18.25
C GLU A 76 11.96 -28.53 -18.23
N VAL A 77 12.08 -27.73 -19.29
CA VAL A 77 11.08 -26.80 -19.89
C VAL A 77 9.84 -26.46 -19.05
N LEU A 78 9.83 -25.27 -18.43
CA LEU A 78 8.58 -24.56 -18.12
C LEU A 78 8.58 -23.20 -18.84
N ASP A 79 7.75 -23.17 -19.88
CA ASP A 79 7.44 -22.06 -20.77
C ASP A 79 6.70 -20.95 -20.00
N LEU A 80 7.38 -19.83 -19.73
CA LEU A 80 6.72 -18.53 -19.58
C LEU A 80 7.68 -17.36 -19.84
N ASP A 81 8.37 -17.36 -20.99
CA ASP A 81 9.08 -16.18 -21.48
C ASP A 81 9.19 -16.21 -23.01
N PHE A 82 8.13 -15.76 -23.69
CA PHE A 82 8.23 -15.30 -25.08
C PHE A 82 8.24 -13.77 -25.11
N VAL A 83 9.33 -13.19 -24.60
CA VAL A 83 9.74 -11.83 -24.97
C VAL A 83 10.78 -11.95 -26.08
N LEU A 84 10.30 -12.19 -27.31
CA LEU A 84 11.11 -11.91 -28.49
C LEU A 84 11.09 -10.40 -28.73
N LEU A 85 12.05 -9.64 -28.18
CA LEU A 85 12.56 -8.41 -28.80
C LEU A 85 14.00 -8.11 -28.34
N ASN A 86 14.93 -8.34 -29.27
CA ASN A 86 16.30 -7.81 -29.43
C ASN A 86 17.45 -8.58 -28.78
N GLU A 87 18.32 -9.10 -29.66
CA GLU A 87 19.38 -10.08 -29.41
C GLU A 87 20.67 -9.48 -28.80
N ASP A 88 20.70 -8.18 -28.47
CA ASP A 88 21.93 -7.46 -28.08
C ASP A 88 21.93 -6.80 -26.68
N GLU A 89 20.88 -6.98 -25.87
CA GLU A 89 20.87 -6.53 -24.47
C GLU A 89 20.48 -7.70 -23.56
N MET A 90 21.46 -8.26 -22.86
CA MET A 90 21.21 -9.05 -21.64
C MET A 90 20.56 -8.11 -20.61
N VAL A 91 19.25 -7.92 -20.71
CA VAL A 91 18.46 -7.44 -19.59
C VAL A 91 18.43 -8.61 -18.63
N ALA A 92 19.32 -8.58 -17.63
CA ALA A 92 19.20 -9.46 -16.48
C ALA A 92 17.74 -9.35 -16.03
N ALA A 93 16.99 -10.45 -16.03
CA ALA A 93 15.61 -10.45 -15.56
C ALA A 93 15.63 -9.90 -14.14
N GLU A 94 15.29 -8.62 -13.97
CA GLU A 94 15.26 -7.98 -12.67
C GLU A 94 14.17 -8.70 -11.89
N LYS A 95 14.62 -9.46 -10.88
CA LYS A 95 13.75 -10.23 -10.01
C LYS A 95 12.70 -9.28 -9.42
N GLN A 96 11.43 -9.57 -9.68
CA GLN A 96 10.35 -8.64 -9.36
C GLN A 96 10.02 -8.69 -7.86
N SER A 97 10.68 -7.82 -7.08
CA SER A 97 10.29 -7.54 -5.69
C SER A 97 9.02 -6.69 -5.62
N LEU A 98 8.24 -6.82 -4.54
CA LEU A 98 7.06 -5.99 -4.28
C LEU A 98 7.42 -4.50 -4.40
N THR A 99 6.72 -3.82 -5.30
CA THR A 99 6.85 -2.38 -5.49
C THR A 99 5.69 -1.65 -4.81
N THR A 100 5.99 -0.55 -4.13
CA THR A 100 4.96 0.28 -3.50
C THR A 100 4.76 1.56 -4.29
N VAL A 101 3.52 1.78 -4.71
CA VAL A 101 3.09 2.96 -5.46
C VAL A 101 2.24 3.82 -4.54
N PRO A 102 2.54 5.11 -4.37
CA PRO A 102 1.72 5.98 -3.54
C PRO A 102 0.36 6.22 -4.19
N CYS A 103 -0.68 6.28 -3.36
CA CYS A 103 -2.04 6.55 -3.82
C CYS A 103 -2.13 7.94 -4.46
N ALA A 104 -2.43 7.97 -5.77
CA ALA A 104 -2.50 9.21 -6.55
C ALA A 104 -3.50 10.22 -5.97
N ALA A 105 -4.65 9.76 -5.47
CA ALA A 105 -5.65 10.64 -4.86
C ALA A 105 -5.11 11.31 -3.58
N HIS A 106 -4.40 10.55 -2.75
CA HIS A 106 -3.79 11.08 -1.54
C HIS A 106 -2.65 12.05 -1.86
N VAL A 107 -1.78 11.70 -2.80
CA VAL A 107 -0.68 12.58 -3.26
C VAL A 107 -1.23 13.90 -3.83
N LEU A 108 -2.31 13.83 -4.63
CA LEU A 108 -2.96 15.03 -5.14
C LEU A 108 -3.54 15.89 -4.02
N GLN A 109 -4.18 15.28 -3.02
CA GLN A 109 -4.68 15.99 -1.85
C GLN A 109 -3.55 16.72 -1.11
N LEU A 110 -2.44 16.03 -0.83
CA LEU A 110 -1.27 16.63 -0.18
C LEU A 110 -0.70 17.80 -1.00
N ALA A 111 -0.59 17.64 -2.33
CA ALA A 111 -0.10 18.69 -3.20
C ALA A 111 -1.00 19.95 -3.18
N VAL A 112 -2.32 19.77 -3.17
CA VAL A 112 -3.28 20.88 -3.05
C VAL A 112 -3.18 21.54 -1.68
N GLU A 113 -3.09 20.76 -0.60
CA GLU A 113 -2.91 21.30 0.75
C GLU A 113 -1.62 22.12 0.87
N ASP A 114 -0.51 21.61 0.37
CA ASP A 114 0.79 22.30 0.34
C ASP A 114 0.73 23.61 -0.45
N PHE A 115 0.06 23.59 -1.61
CA PHE A 115 -0.13 24.79 -2.41
C PHE A 115 -0.93 25.86 -1.66
N LEU A 116 -2.05 25.48 -1.02
CA LEU A 116 -2.88 26.42 -0.27
C LEU A 116 -2.15 27.02 0.94
N VAL A 117 -1.25 26.26 1.57
CA VAL A 117 -0.38 26.73 2.65
C VAL A 117 0.63 27.76 2.12
N LYS A 118 1.25 27.50 0.97
CA LYS A 118 2.26 28.38 0.34
C LYS A 118 1.67 29.66 -0.25
N ALA A 119 0.48 29.58 -0.85
CA ALA A 119 -0.19 30.71 -1.47
C ALA A 119 -0.83 31.68 -0.44
N GLU A 120 -0.63 31.48 0.86
CA GLU A 120 -1.20 32.28 1.96
C GLU A 120 -2.73 32.42 1.95
N VAL A 121 -3.43 31.56 1.19
CA VAL A 121 -4.91 31.47 1.15
C VAL A 121 -5.48 30.86 2.44
N LYS A 122 -4.62 30.61 3.45
CA LYS A 122 -4.98 30.13 4.79
C LYS A 122 -6.14 30.90 5.40
N THR A 123 -6.21 32.21 5.18
CA THR A 123 -7.26 33.06 5.75
C THR A 123 -8.67 32.68 5.32
N LEU A 124 -8.89 32.24 4.07
CA LEU A 124 -10.20 31.75 3.59
C LEU A 124 -10.51 30.36 4.14
N ARG A 125 -9.50 29.48 4.20
CA ARG A 125 -9.64 28.13 4.76
C ARG A 125 -9.99 28.19 6.25
N ASP A 126 -9.30 29.02 7.01
CA ASP A 126 -9.48 29.14 8.46
C ASP A 126 -10.82 29.79 8.78
N LYS A 127 -11.25 30.82 8.03
CA LYS A 127 -12.61 31.38 8.13
C LYS A 127 -13.68 30.34 7.84
N SER A 128 -13.48 29.51 6.81
CA SER A 128 -14.42 28.44 6.46
C SER A 128 -14.52 27.38 7.55
N ARG A 129 -13.40 26.99 8.18
CA ARG A 129 -13.39 26.06 9.34
C ARG A 129 -14.10 26.65 10.54
N VAL A 130 -13.88 27.93 10.86
CA VAL A 130 -14.58 28.62 11.96
C VAL A 130 -16.08 28.66 11.73
N CYS A 131 -16.54 28.99 10.51
CA CYS A 131 -17.95 28.91 10.15
C CYS A 131 -18.51 27.50 10.29
N GLN A 132 -17.76 26.47 9.85
CA GLN A 132 -18.19 25.07 9.94
C GLN A 132 -18.32 24.60 11.39
N SER A 133 -17.36 24.96 12.27
CA SER A 133 -17.45 24.67 13.71
C SER A 133 -18.62 25.41 14.37
N SER A 134 -18.90 26.64 13.94
CA SER A 134 -20.03 27.43 14.44
C SER A 134 -21.38 26.82 14.05
N LEU A 135 -21.49 26.32 12.81
CA LEU A 135 -22.66 25.60 12.29
C LEU A 135 -22.86 24.24 12.98
N ALA A 136 -21.80 23.47 13.19
CA ALA A 136 -21.86 22.19 13.91
C ALA A 136 -22.25 22.39 15.39
N GLY A 137 -21.73 23.42 16.05
CA GLY A 137 -22.09 23.77 17.43
C GLY A 137 -23.52 24.29 17.58
N THR A 138 -24.11 24.88 16.53
CA THR A 138 -25.52 25.27 16.52
C THR A 138 -26.44 24.07 16.27
N GLN A 139 -26.07 23.14 15.38
CA GLN A 139 -26.85 21.91 15.17
C GLN A 139 -26.88 21.01 16.43
N GLY A 140 -25.78 20.91 17.18
CA GLY A 140 -25.75 20.19 18.46
C GLY A 140 -26.63 20.80 19.56
N LYS A 141 -26.84 22.13 19.57
CA LYS A 141 -27.76 22.80 20.50
C LYS A 141 -29.23 22.64 20.13
N ILE A 142 -29.53 22.51 18.84
CA ILE A 142 -30.92 22.33 18.34
C ILE A 142 -31.38 20.88 18.54
N CYS A 143 -30.47 19.89 18.42
CA CYS A 143 -30.79 18.47 18.62
C CYS A 143 -30.89 18.03 20.10
N GLY A 144 -30.47 18.88 21.06
CA GLY A 144 -30.53 18.60 22.50
C GLY A 144 -31.73 19.20 23.24
N MET A 145 -32.70 19.78 22.52
CA MET A 145 -33.93 20.36 23.08
C MET A 145 -35.18 19.51 22.78
N SER A 146 -35.01 18.22 22.50
CA SER A 146 -36.10 17.24 22.34
C SER A 146 -36.15 16.28 23.53
#